data_AF-A0A6G5AEF9-F1
#
_entry.id   AF-A0A6G5AEF9-F1
#
_cell.length_a   1.000
_cell.length_b   1.000
_cell.length_c   1.000
_cell.angle_alpha   90.00
_cell.angle_beta   90.00
_cell.angle_gamma   90.00
#
_symmetry.space_group_name_H-M   'P 1'
#
loop_
_entity.id
_entity.type
_entity.pdbx_description
1 polymer ?
#
loop_
_entity_poly.entity_id
_entity_poly.type
_entity_poly.pdbx_seq_one_letter_code
_entity_poly.pdbx_strand_id
1 'polypeptide(L)' 'MTEAEYEAITKDTLESLAERFDEIIEDLSDVPEADFALSDGVLTIHLGRKYGTYVINKQTPNRQIWLSSPVR' A
#
# COMPACT_ATOMS: atom_id res chain seq x y z
N MET A 1 -2.99 -22.38 6.87
CA MET A 1 -2.49 -21.06 7.27
C MET A 1 -3.07 -20.71 8.62
N THR A 2 -2.25 -20.62 9.65
CA THR A 2 -2.62 -20.09 10.97
C THR A 2 -2.88 -18.58 10.88
N GLU A 3 -3.43 -17.97 11.92
CA GLU A 3 -3.53 -16.50 11.97
C GLU A 3 -2.14 -15.86 11.97
N ALA A 4 -1.21 -16.39 12.76
CA ALA A 4 0.17 -15.93 12.81
C ALA A 4 0.88 -16.02 11.45
N GLU A 5 0.65 -17.09 10.68
CA GLU A 5 1.20 -17.22 9.32
C GLU A 5 0.60 -16.17 8.37
N TYR A 6 -0.71 -15.90 8.45
CA TYR A 6 -1.34 -14.85 7.64
C TYR A 6 -0.79 -13.47 8.00
N GLU A 7 -0.69 -13.18 9.29
CA GLU A 7 -0.15 -11.92 9.82
C GLU A 7 1.29 -11.70 9.36
N ALA A 8 2.15 -12.72 9.44
CA ALA A 8 3.54 -12.64 9.00
C ALA A 8 3.64 -12.39 7.48
N ILE A 9 2.94 -13.18 6.66
CA ILE A 9 2.98 -13.06 5.21
C ILE A 9 2.47 -11.70 4.75
N THR A 10 1.34 -11.25 5.29
CA THR A 10 0.73 -9.98 4.89
C THR A 10 1.53 -8.78 5.34
N LYS A 11 2.14 -8.83 6.54
CA LYS A 11 3.07 -7.80 7.00
C LYS A 11 4.26 -7.67 6.06
N ASP A 12 4.96 -8.79 5.81
CA ASP A 12 6.13 -8.85 4.92
C ASP A 12 5.81 -8.35 3.50
N THR A 13 4.63 -8.73 2.99
CA THR A 13 4.14 -8.28 1.68
C THR A 13 3.92 -6.77 1.66
N LEU A 14 3.26 -6.18 2.66
CA LEU A 14 2.99 -4.73 2.70
C LEU A 14 4.27 -3.92 2.91
N GLU A 15 5.21 -4.41 3.72
CA GLU A 15 6.53 -3.79 3.93
C GLU A 15 7.34 -3.81 2.62
N SER A 16 7.40 -4.95 1.93
CA SER A 16 8.05 -5.07 0.62
C SER A 16 7.41 -4.17 -0.45
N LEU A 17 6.08 -4.02 -0.43
CA LEU A 17 5.39 -3.09 -1.33
C LEU A 17 5.74 -1.63 -1.01
N ALA A 18 5.80 -1.27 0.28
CA ALA A 18 6.18 0.06 0.72
C ALA A 18 7.60 0.42 0.27
N GLU A 19 8.57 -0.48 0.46
CA GLU A 19 9.95 -0.32 -0.03
C GLU A 19 9.99 -0.12 -1.55
N ARG A 20 9.19 -0.89 -2.29
CA ARG A 20 9.10 -0.75 -3.75
C ARG A 20 8.49 0.59 -4.17
N PHE A 21 7.52 1.12 -3.42
CA PHE A 21 6.94 2.43 -3.70
C PHE A 21 7.90 3.57 -3.40
N ASP A 22 8.79 3.42 -2.42
CA ASP A 22 9.86 4.39 -2.14
C ASP A 22 10.72 4.62 -3.39
N GLU A 23 11.24 3.54 -3.98
CA GLU A 23 12.01 3.60 -5.23
C GLU A 23 11.20 4.21 -6.39
N ILE A 24 9.94 3.82 -6.55
CA ILE A 24 9.09 4.30 -7.65
C ILE A 24 8.82 5.81 -7.52
N ILE A 25 8.59 6.29 -6.29
CA ILE A 25 8.31 7.70 -6.04
C ILE A 25 9.56 8.56 -6.24
N GLU A 26 10.75 8.06 -5.86
CA GLU A 26 12.02 8.73 -6.18
C GLU A 26 12.21 8.91 -7.70
N ASP A 27 11.78 7.94 -8.51
CA ASP A 27 11.84 8.00 -9.97
C ASP A 27 10.74 8.88 -10.62
N LEU A 28 9.66 9.20 -9.88
CA LEU A 28 8.49 9.95 -10.34
C LEU A 28 8.72 11.47 -10.34
N SER A 29 9.54 11.94 -11.28
CA SER A 29 9.83 13.38 -11.42
C SER A 29 8.64 14.27 -11.83
N ASP A 30 7.55 13.71 -12.37
CA ASP A 30 6.37 14.45 -12.83
C ASP A 30 5.24 14.55 -11.78
N VAL A 31 5.43 13.96 -10.60
CA VAL A 31 4.45 13.98 -9.49
C VAL A 31 5.15 14.37 -8.19
N PRO A 32 5.50 15.66 -8.01
CA PRO A 32 6.27 16.12 -6.86
C PRO A 32 5.55 15.94 -5.52
N GLU A 33 4.21 15.82 -5.54
CA GLU A 33 3.41 15.53 -4.36
C GLU A 33 3.24 14.02 -4.06
N ALA A 34 3.90 13.13 -4.80
CA ALA A 34 3.79 11.70 -4.56
C ALA A 34 4.40 11.31 -3.20
N ASP A 35 3.65 10.57 -2.39
CA ASP A 35 4.11 9.99 -1.14
C ASP A 35 3.41 8.65 -0.85
N PHE A 36 3.88 7.94 0.17
CA PHE A 36 3.17 6.79 0.71
C PHE A 36 3.30 6.74 2.23
N ALA A 37 2.37 6.02 2.86
CA ALA A 37 2.40 5.73 4.29
C ALA A 37 1.91 4.31 4.56
N LEU A 38 2.66 3.55 5.36
CA LEU A 38 2.26 2.24 5.87
C LEU A 38 2.03 2.33 7.38
N SER A 39 0.81 2.06 7.83
CA SER A 39 0.46 2.06 9.26
C SER A 39 -0.65 1.06 9.54
N ASP A 40 -0.51 0.26 10.61
CA ASP A 40 -1.51 -0.72 11.07
C ASP A 40 -2.08 -1.64 9.97
N GLY A 41 -1.23 -2.05 9.02
CA GLY A 41 -1.64 -2.91 7.90
C GLY A 41 -2.42 -2.20 6.79
N VAL A 42 -2.40 -0.87 6.79
CA VAL A 42 -2.93 0.00 5.75
C VAL A 42 -1.78 0.69 5.04
N LEU A 43 -1.59 0.40 3.76
CA LEU A 43 -0.70 1.11 2.86
C LEU A 43 -1.50 2.13 2.04
N THR A 44 -1.24 3.41 2.25
CA THR A 44 -1.82 4.52 1.50
C THR A 44 -0.78 5.07 0.55
N ILE A 45 -1.10 5.18 -0.74
CA ILE A 45 -0.23 5.76 -1.76
C ILE A 45 -0.92 7.00 -2.32
N HIS A 46 -0.32 8.18 -2.11
CA HIS A 46 -0.76 9.43 -2.69
C HIS A 46 0.05 9.70 -3.96
N LEU A 47 -0.62 9.84 -5.10
CA LEU A 47 0.01 10.15 -6.39
C LEU A 47 -0.52 11.48 -6.94
N GLY A 48 -0.80 12.41 -6.03
CA GLY A 48 -1.31 13.74 -6.34
C GLY A 48 -2.71 13.79 -6.92
N ARG A 49 -3.13 14.96 -7.38
CA ARG A 49 -4.49 15.17 -7.91
C ARG A 49 -4.75 14.43 -9.22
N LYS A 50 -3.69 14.21 -10.01
CA LYS A 50 -3.78 13.61 -11.35
C LYS A 50 -4.11 12.12 -11.28
N TYR A 51 -3.46 11.40 -10.37
CA TYR A 51 -3.60 9.94 -10.25
C TYR A 51 -4.37 9.51 -8.99
N GLY A 52 -4.59 10.41 -8.04
CA GLY A 52 -5.42 10.19 -6.86
C GLY A 52 -4.71 9.45 -5.74
N THR A 53 -5.48 8.74 -4.91
CA THR A 53 -4.97 8.01 -3.75
C THR A 53 -5.43 6.57 -3.78
N TYR A 54 -4.47 5.66 -3.71
CA TYR A 54 -4.71 4.22 -3.58
C TYR A 54 -4.61 3.84 -2.11
N VAL A 55 -5.47 2.92 -1.67
CA VAL A 55 -5.40 2.37 -0.31
C VAL A 55 -5.43 0.85 -0.40
N ILE A 56 -4.39 0.22 0.10
CA ILE A 56 -4.28 -1.23 0.27
C ILE A 56 -4.43 -1.52 1.75
N ASN A 57 -5.43 -2.30 2.13
CA ASN A 57 -5.73 -2.59 3.53
C ASN A 57 -5.76 -4.09 3.79
N LYS A 58 -5.06 -4.53 4.83
CA LYS A 58 -5.18 -5.89 5.37
C LYS A 58 -6.42 -6.02 6.25
N GLN A 59 -7.28 -6.99 5.92
CA GLN A 59 -8.46 -7.36 6.70
C GLN A 59 -8.27 -8.72 7.35
N THR A 60 -7.68 -8.72 8.55
CA THR A 60 -7.34 -9.92 9.34
C THR A 60 -8.52 -10.87 9.57
N PRO A 61 -9.72 -10.42 10.01
CA PRO A 61 -10.82 -11.35 10.31
C PRO A 61 -11.23 -12.22 9.12
N ASN A 62 -11.20 -11.64 7.93
CA ASN A 62 -11.61 -12.32 6.69
C ASN A 62 -10.43 -12.88 5.90
N ARG A 63 -9.20 -12.66 6.37
CA ARG A 63 -7.94 -12.99 5.67
C ARG A 63 -7.88 -12.42 4.26
N GLN A 64 -8.31 -11.16 4.10
CA GLN A 64 -8.39 -10.48 2.81
C GLN A 64 -7.42 -9.32 2.73
N ILE A 65 -7.03 -8.95 1.51
CA ILE A 65 -6.43 -7.65 1.20
C ILE A 65 -7.42 -6.90 0.34
N TRP A 66 -7.75 -5.67 0.72
CA TRP A 66 -8.62 -4.79 -0.04
C TRP A 66 -7.79 -3.74 -0.77
N LEU A 67 -8.21 -3.41 -1.98
CA LEU A 67 -7.65 -2.34 -2.79
C LEU A 67 -8.75 -1.33 -3.10
N SER A 68 -8.60 -0.11 -2.60
CA SER A 68 -9.35 1.05 -3.05
C SER A 68 -8.53 1.76 -4.14
N SER A 69 -9.10 1.87 -5.34
CA SER A 69 -8.49 2.56 -6.48
C SER A 69 -9.23 3.87 -6.76
N PRO A 70 -8.53 4.98 -7.03
CA PRO A 70 -9.13 6.24 -7.46
C PRO A 70 -9.56 6.22 -8.94
N VAL A 71 -9.11 5.22 -9.71
CA VAL A 71 -9.45 5.03 -11.13
C VAL A 71 -10.79 4.31 -11.24
N ARG A 72 -11.70 4.87 -12.04
CA ARG A 72 -12.99 4.26 -12.40
C ARG A 72 -12.90 3.50 -13.72
#